data_AF-A0A1D1YHB6-F1
#
_entry.id   AF-A0A1D1YHB6-F1
#
_cell.length_a   1.000
_cell.length_b   1.000
_cell.length_c   1.000
_cell.angle_alpha   90.00
_cell.angle_beta   90.00
_cell.angle_gamma   90.00
#
_symmetry.space_group_name_H-M   'P 1'
#
loop_
_entity.id
_entity.type
_entity.pdbx_description
1 polymer ?
#
loop_
_entity_poly.entity_id
_entity_poly.type
_entity_poly.pdbx_seq_one_letter_code
_entity_poly.pdbx_strand_id
1 'polypeptide(L)'
;MATVVLLDLLHDGRSPHPASVAVLFSILSMLLLVCYYCGTSSPFWGSRRGGRRPNLPPSPRKLPIIGNLHQLGPLPHRALLALSRRHGPLMLLQLGQVPTLVVSSAELAEEVMRSQDLAFASRPRLRSAVLLSGGKGLA
;
A
#
# COMPACT_ATOMS: atom_id res chain seq x y z
N MET A 1 -40.17 15.10 16.88
CA MET A 1 -40.50 13.81 17.51
C MET A 1 -39.46 13.42 18.55
N ALA A 2 -38.16 13.25 18.19
CA ALA A 2 -37.12 12.85 19.16
C ALA A 2 -36.74 13.94 20.20
N THR A 3 -36.82 15.22 19.86
CA THR A 3 -36.47 16.32 20.78
C THR A 3 -37.54 16.61 21.83
N VAL A 4 -38.80 16.23 21.56
CA VAL A 4 -39.94 16.48 22.47
C VAL A 4 -39.95 15.46 23.60
N VAL A 5 -39.65 14.19 23.28
CA VAL A 5 -39.50 13.10 24.27
C VAL A 5 -38.31 13.34 25.21
N LEU A 6 -37.27 14.04 24.75
CA LEU A 6 -36.11 14.37 25.57
C LEU A 6 -36.42 15.46 26.61
N LEU A 7 -37.36 16.37 26.32
CA LEU A 7 -37.78 17.42 27.25
C LEU A 7 -38.73 16.85 28.32
N ASP A 8 -39.60 15.90 27.93
CA ASP A 8 -40.54 15.23 28.83
C ASP A 8 -39.84 14.30 29.84
N LEU A 9 -38.69 13.72 29.46
CA LEU A 9 -37.91 12.84 30.36
C LEU A 9 -36.91 13.57 31.26
N LEU A 10 -36.68 14.88 31.04
CA LEU A 10 -35.85 15.69 31.94
C LEU A 10 -36.68 16.37 33.04
N HIS A 11 -38.01 16.35 32.93
CA HIS A 11 -38.93 16.95 33.90
C HIS A 11 -39.45 15.98 34.97
N ASP A 12 -39.45 14.66 34.71
CA ASP A 12 -40.00 13.70 35.67
C ASP A 12 -38.86 12.91 36.35
N GLY A 13 -38.49 13.37 37.55
CA GLY A 13 -37.48 12.76 38.42
C GLY A 13 -37.93 11.43 39.04
N ARG A 14 -38.35 10.48 38.21
CA ARG A 14 -38.81 9.15 38.64
C ARG A 14 -37.77 8.08 38.27
N SER A 15 -37.49 7.23 39.25
CA SER A 15 -36.49 6.15 39.19
C SER A 15 -36.66 5.30 37.93
N PRO A 16 -35.55 4.96 37.24
CA PRO A 16 -35.64 4.30 35.95
C PRO A 16 -36.26 2.92 36.10
N HIS A 17 -37.41 2.70 35.45
CA HIS A 17 -38.06 1.40 35.38
C HIS A 17 -37.10 0.34 34.80
N PRO A 18 -37.12 -0.91 35.27
CA PRO A 18 -36.17 -1.95 34.84
C PRO A 18 -36.19 -2.21 33.32
N ALA A 19 -37.31 -1.89 32.66
CA ALA A 19 -37.43 -1.96 31.21
C ALA A 19 -36.66 -0.83 30.48
N SER A 20 -36.57 0.38 31.05
CA SER A 20 -35.88 1.50 30.39
C SER A 20 -34.36 1.34 30.44
N VAL A 21 -33.81 0.79 31.53
CA VAL A 21 -32.37 0.47 31.61
C VAL A 21 -31.99 -0.62 30.61
N ALA A 22 -32.81 -1.66 30.44
CA ALA A 22 -32.56 -2.72 29.47
C ALA A 22 -32.54 -2.21 28.02
N VAL A 23 -33.42 -1.26 27.69
CA VAL A 23 -33.44 -0.61 26.37
C VAL A 23 -32.16 0.19 26.13
N LEU A 24 -31.67 0.94 27.13
CA LEU A 24 -30.43 1.70 27.03
C LEU A 24 -29.20 0.80 26.81
N PHE A 25 -29.10 -0.32 27.54
CA PHE A 25 -28.01 -1.29 27.36
C PHE A 25 -28.04 -1.95 25.97
N SER A 26 -29.23 -2.27 25.45
CA SER A 26 -29.40 -2.82 24.10
C SER A 26 -28.93 -1.85 23.01
N ILE A 27 -29.32 -0.57 23.13
CA ILE A 27 -28.90 0.50 22.21
C ILE A 27 -27.38 0.70 22.25
N LEU A 28 -26.79 0.74 23.45
CA LEU A 28 -25.35 0.91 23.62
C LEU A 28 -24.55 -0.26 23.02
N SER A 29 -25.02 -1.50 23.21
CA SER A 29 -24.41 -2.71 22.64
C SER A 29 -24.47 -2.71 21.11
N MET A 30 -25.61 -2.37 20.53
CA MET A 30 -25.78 -2.23 19.08
C MET A 30 -24.82 -1.17 18.50
N LEU A 31 -24.68 -0.03 19.17
CA LEU A 31 -23.76 1.04 18.74
C LEU A 31 -22.30 0.57 18.76
N LEU A 32 -21.87 -0.12 19.83
CA LEU A 32 -20.51 -0.66 19.93
C LEU A 32 -20.23 -1.73 18.88
N LEU A 33 -21.21 -2.59 18.58
CA LEU A 33 -21.10 -3.62 17.54
C LEU A 33 -20.91 -2.97 16.16
N VAL A 34 -21.72 -1.95 15.84
CA VAL A 34 -21.59 -1.18 14.60
C VAL A 34 -20.23 -0.47 14.54
N CYS A 35 -19.73 0.11 15.63
CA CYS A 35 -18.40 0.73 15.68
C CYS A 35 -17.26 -0.28 15.52
N TYR A 36 -17.37 -1.46 16.12
CA TYR A 36 -16.38 -2.54 15.98
C TYR A 36 -16.31 -3.04 14.54
N TYR A 37 -17.45 -3.33 13.93
CA TYR A 37 -17.51 -3.77 12.53
C TYR A 37 -17.13 -2.63 11.57
N CYS A 38 -17.61 -1.40 11.78
CA CYS A 38 -17.27 -0.24 10.92
C CYS A 38 -15.79 0.18 11.06
N GLY A 39 -15.22 0.10 12.27
CA GLY A 39 -13.82 0.42 12.55
C GLY A 39 -12.86 -0.60 11.95
N THR A 40 -13.21 -1.88 12.00
CA THR A 40 -12.44 -2.96 11.34
C THR A 40 -12.71 -3.04 9.84
N SER A 41 -13.84 -2.51 9.36
CA SER A 41 -14.22 -2.44 7.95
C SER A 41 -13.98 -1.07 7.31
N SER A 42 -12.99 -0.30 7.76
CA SER A 42 -12.56 0.91 7.06
C SER A 42 -11.32 0.68 6.18
N PRO A 43 -11.39 -0.02 5.03
CA PRO A 43 -10.34 0.05 4.02
C PRO A 43 -10.56 1.19 3.02
N PHE A 44 -11.38 2.22 3.29
CA PHE A 44 -11.82 3.09 2.19
C PHE A 44 -11.97 4.60 2.42
N TRP A 45 -11.56 5.16 3.56
CA TRP A 45 -11.11 6.56 3.56
C TRP A 45 -9.59 6.63 3.61
N GLY A 46 -8.97 5.96 2.64
CA GLY A 46 -7.73 6.46 2.08
C GLY A 46 -8.00 7.90 1.65
N SER A 47 -7.44 8.87 2.38
CA SER A 47 -7.39 10.25 1.95
C SER A 47 -7.10 10.25 0.46
N ARG A 48 -8.01 10.79 -0.35
CA ARG A 48 -7.59 11.42 -1.60
C ARG A 48 -6.75 12.62 -1.20
N ARG A 49 -5.52 12.37 -0.73
CA ARG A 49 -4.47 13.35 -0.82
C ARG A 49 -4.42 13.63 -2.32
N GLY A 50 -4.87 14.81 -2.72
CA GLY A 50 -4.45 15.43 -3.97
C GLY A 50 -2.95 15.72 -3.90
N GLY A 51 -2.17 14.68 -3.61
CA GLY A 51 -0.72 14.72 -3.61
C GLY A 51 -0.30 14.67 -5.06
N ARG A 52 0.55 15.62 -5.44
CA ARG A 52 1.36 15.55 -6.66
C ARG A 52 1.66 14.09 -6.95
N ARG A 53 1.27 13.60 -8.14
CA ARG A 53 1.76 12.31 -8.62
C ARG A 53 3.29 12.38 -8.47
N PRO A 54 3.92 11.51 -7.68
CA PRO A 54 5.37 11.51 -7.60
C PRO A 54 5.88 11.42 -9.04
N ASN A 55 6.87 12.24 -9.38
CA ASN A 55 7.53 12.20 -10.68
C ASN A 55 8.29 10.87 -10.78
N LEU A 56 7.54 9.81 -11.04
CA LEU A 56 8.08 8.49 -11.26
C LEU A 56 8.65 8.46 -12.67
N PRO A 57 9.78 7.75 -12.86
CA PRO A 57 10.30 7.55 -14.19
C PRO A 57 9.25 6.79 -15.04
N PRO A 58 9.31 6.94 -16.37
CA PRO A 58 8.39 6.25 -17.27
C PRO A 58 8.36 4.74 -16.97
N SER A 59 7.16 4.16 -17.01
CA SER A 59 6.95 2.75 -16.72
C SER A 59 6.25 2.07 -17.89
N PRO A 60 6.84 1.02 -18.48
CA PRO A 60 6.18 0.17 -19.45
C PRO A 60 4.91 -0.45 -18.87
N ARG A 61 3.93 -0.74 -19.74
CA ARG A 61 2.66 -1.35 -19.33
C ARG A 61 2.91 -2.72 -18.68
N LYS A 62 2.31 -2.92 -17.51
CA LYS A 62 2.44 -4.13 -16.68
C LYS A 62 1.16 -4.95 -16.64
N LEU A 63 1.30 -6.27 -16.52
CA LEU A 63 0.18 -7.19 -16.30
C LEU A 63 -0.12 -7.34 -14.80
N PRO A 64 -1.36 -7.68 -14.41
CA PRO A 64 -1.68 -8.01 -13.02
C PRO A 64 -0.86 -9.22 -12.57
N ILE A 65 -0.45 -9.23 -11.29
CA ILE A 65 0.31 -10.32 -10.62
C ILE A 65 1.77 -10.49 -11.12
N ILE A 66 1.97 -10.67 -12.42
CA ILE A 66 3.29 -10.97 -13.04
C ILE A 66 4.13 -9.72 -13.34
N GLY A 67 3.49 -8.56 -13.48
CA GLY A 67 4.15 -7.32 -13.83
C GLY A 67 4.73 -7.32 -15.25
N ASN A 68 5.99 -6.90 -15.39
CA ASN A 68 6.77 -6.80 -16.63
C ASN A 68 7.67 -8.02 -16.89
N LEU A 69 7.56 -9.10 -16.10
CA LEU A 69 8.33 -10.33 -16.32
C LEU A 69 8.09 -10.92 -17.72
N HIS A 70 6.86 -10.79 -18.24
CA HIS A 70 6.50 -11.24 -19.59
C HIS A 70 7.30 -10.55 -20.72
N GLN A 71 7.94 -9.42 -20.44
CA GLN A 71 8.77 -8.68 -21.40
C GLN A 71 10.23 -9.13 -21.35
N LEU A 72 10.64 -9.81 -20.28
CA LEU A 72 11.98 -10.32 -20.07
C LEU A 72 12.04 -11.75 -20.61
N GLY A 73 12.39 -11.89 -21.88
CA GLY A 73 12.63 -13.20 -22.51
C GLY A 73 13.86 -13.92 -21.93
N PRO A 74 14.36 -14.98 -22.58
CA PRO A 74 15.48 -15.78 -22.08
C PRO A 74 16.78 -14.98 -21.89
N LEU A 75 16.93 -13.85 -22.59
CA LEU A 75 18.06 -12.94 -22.49
C LEU A 75 17.60 -11.60 -21.88
N PRO A 76 17.49 -11.50 -20.54
CA PRO A 76 16.90 -10.33 -19.88
C PRO A 76 17.68 -9.04 -20.16
N HIS A 77 19.01 -9.08 -20.24
CA HIS A 77 19.83 -7.91 -20.55
C HIS A 77 19.55 -7.31 -21.93
N ARG A 78 19.26 -8.14 -22.95
CA ARG A 78 18.87 -7.66 -24.29
C ARG A 78 17.47 -7.06 -24.29
N ALA A 79 16.54 -7.70 -23.57
CA ALA A 79 15.18 -7.17 -23.41
C ALA A 79 15.18 -5.82 -22.69
N LEU A 80 15.97 -5.68 -21.62
CA LEU A 80 16.13 -4.42 -20.88
C LEU A 80 16.70 -3.31 -21.77
N LEU A 81 17.71 -3.61 -22.60
CA LEU A 81 18.23 -2.64 -23.58
C LEU A 81 17.17 -2.23 -24.62
N ALA A 82 16.38 -3.19 -25.11
CA ALA A 82 15.30 -2.89 -26.05
C ALA A 82 14.20 -2.02 -25.42
N LEU A 83 13.90 -2.26 -24.13
CA LEU A 83 12.95 -1.46 -23.36
C LEU A 83 13.47 -0.04 -23.08
N SER A 84 14.75 0.10 -22.73
CA SER A 84 15.35 1.42 -22.46
C SER A 84 15.43 2.29 -23.70
N ARG A 85 15.69 1.69 -24.87
CA ARG A 85 15.60 2.40 -26.17
C ARG A 85 14.20 2.96 -26.47
N ARG A 86 13.13 2.34 -25.93
CA ARG A 86 11.74 2.75 -26.17
C ARG A 86 11.20 3.71 -25.11
N HIS A 87 11.56 3.52 -23.84
CA HIS A 87 10.98 4.27 -22.71
C HIS A 87 11.95 5.28 -22.08
N GLY A 88 13.22 5.22 -22.45
CA GLY A 88 14.27 6.08 -21.93
C GLY A 88 15.28 5.35 -21.04
N PRO A 89 16.42 5.99 -20.73
CA PRO A 89 17.51 5.40 -19.96
C PRO A 89 17.19 5.24 -18.48
N LEU A 90 16.13 5.86 -17.97
CA LEU A 90 15.64 5.73 -16.59
C LEU A 90 14.17 5.29 -16.64
N MET A 91 13.86 4.07 -16.21
CA MET A 91 12.51 3.53 -16.26
C MET A 91 12.20 2.65 -15.05
N LEU A 92 10.92 2.57 -14.67
CA LEU A 92 10.44 1.71 -13.60
C LEU A 92 9.79 0.44 -14.15
N LEU A 93 10.30 -0.72 -13.77
CA LEU A 93 9.70 -2.03 -14.06
C LEU A 93 9.07 -2.65 -12.83
N GLN A 94 8.09 -3.53 -13.04
CA GLN A 94 7.55 -4.38 -11.98
C GLN A 94 7.96 -5.84 -12.23
N LEU A 95 8.85 -6.41 -11.44
CA LEU A 95 9.25 -7.82 -11.58
C LEU A 95 8.40 -8.67 -10.62
N GLY A 96 7.27 -9.18 -11.11
CA GLY A 96 6.25 -9.80 -10.27
C GLY A 96 5.60 -8.75 -9.37
N GLN A 97 5.84 -8.86 -8.06
CA GLN A 97 5.36 -7.90 -7.06
C GLN A 97 6.45 -6.90 -6.61
N VAL A 98 7.67 -7.00 -7.15
CA VAL A 98 8.80 -6.16 -6.75
C VAL A 98 8.97 -5.01 -7.75
N PRO A 99 8.83 -3.73 -7.35
CA PRO A 99 9.20 -2.61 -8.19
C PRO A 99 10.72 -2.55 -8.36
N THR A 100 11.20 -2.27 -9.56
CA THR A 100 12.62 -2.28 -9.92
C THR A 100 12.94 -1.10 -10.81
N LEU A 101 13.81 -0.21 -10.31
CA LEU A 101 14.34 0.91 -11.09
C LEU A 101 15.44 0.40 -12.01
N VAL A 102 15.35 0.73 -13.30
CA VAL A 102 16.36 0.39 -14.30
C VAL A 102 17.04 1.66 -14.78
N VAL A 103 18.35 1.70 -14.62
CA VAL A 103 19.23 2.78 -15.09
C VAL A 103 20.13 2.21 -16.19
N SER A 104 20.00 2.73 -17.41
CA SER A 104 20.71 2.25 -18.61
C SER A 104 21.72 3.26 -19.17
N SER A 105 21.93 4.39 -18.49
CA SER A 105 22.97 5.39 -18.83
C SER A 105 24.05 5.39 -17.74
N ALA A 106 25.32 5.52 -18.16
CA ALA A 106 26.46 5.58 -17.25
C ALA A 106 26.42 6.83 -16.37
N GLU A 107 26.16 8.01 -16.96
CA GLU A 107 26.07 9.29 -16.24
C GLU A 107 24.97 9.25 -15.16
N LEU A 108 23.80 8.69 -15.50
CA LEU A 108 22.70 8.57 -14.54
C LEU A 108 23.00 7.54 -13.45
N ALA A 109 23.69 6.45 -13.79
CA ALA A 109 24.08 5.44 -12.81
C ALA A 109 25.09 6.02 -11.81
N GLU A 110 26.07 6.79 -12.29
CA GLU A 110 27.02 7.50 -11.44
C GLU A 110 26.30 8.48 -10.50
N GLU A 111 25.40 9.31 -11.02
CA GLU A 111 24.65 10.27 -10.21
C GLU A 111 23.80 9.57 -9.14
N VAL A 112 23.10 8.49 -9.49
CA VAL A 112 22.29 7.71 -8.53
C VAL A 112 23.18 7.05 -7.47
N MET A 113 24.29 6.43 -7.89
CA MET A 113 25.21 5.76 -6.97
C MET A 113 25.95 6.75 -6.08
N ARG A 114 26.15 8.00 -6.50
CA ARG A 114 26.81 9.05 -5.72
C ARG A 114 25.86 9.75 -4.75
N SER A 115 24.64 10.07 -5.21
CA SER A 115 23.66 10.82 -4.43
C SER A 115 22.83 9.96 -3.47
N GLN A 116 22.68 8.67 -3.77
CA GLN A 116 21.84 7.72 -3.04
C GLN A 116 22.61 6.45 -2.66
N ASP A 117 23.94 6.54 -2.51
CA ASP A 117 24.83 5.43 -2.18
C ASP A 117 24.30 4.53 -1.05
N LEU A 118 23.87 5.11 0.07
CA LEU A 118 23.36 4.38 1.23
C LEU A 118 22.05 3.63 0.92
N ALA A 119 21.19 4.18 0.07
CA ALA A 119 19.94 3.52 -0.31
C ALA A 119 20.19 2.32 -1.24
N PHE A 120 21.20 2.42 -2.12
CA PHE A 120 21.57 1.38 -3.08
C PHE A 120 22.69 0.45 -2.61
N ALA A 121 23.30 0.70 -1.45
CA ALA A 121 24.30 -0.18 -0.83
C ALA A 121 23.71 -1.51 -0.35
N SER A 122 22.39 -1.59 -0.18
CA SER A 122 21.71 -2.80 0.25
C SER A 122 21.50 -3.81 -0.89
N ARG A 123 21.70 -5.10 -0.60
CA ARG A 123 21.47 -6.17 -1.57
C ARG A 123 20.05 -6.72 -1.41
N PRO A 124 19.20 -6.69 -2.45
CA PRO A 124 17.85 -7.22 -2.35
C PRO A 124 17.88 -8.73 -2.06
N ARG A 125 17.20 -9.15 -0.99
CA ARG A 125 17.03 -10.56 -0.63
C ARG A 125 16.07 -11.26 -1.58
N LEU A 126 16.62 -11.83 -2.64
CA LEU A 126 15.86 -12.67 -3.56
C LEU A 126 15.65 -14.06 -2.95
N ARG A 127 14.41 -14.54 -2.90
CA ARG A 127 14.09 -15.89 -2.35
C ARG A 127 14.89 -16.99 -3.04
N SER A 128 15.04 -16.90 -4.37
CA SER A 128 15.85 -17.83 -5.16
C SER A 128 17.33 -17.78 -4.75
N ALA A 129 17.89 -16.59 -4.54
CA ALA A 129 19.27 -16.44 -4.12
C ALA A 129 19.51 -17.05 -2.73
N VAL A 130 18.58 -16.88 -1.78
CA VAL A 130 18.67 -17.49 -0.44
C VAL A 130 18.63 -19.02 -0.50
N LEU A 131 17.75 -19.58 -1.34
CA LEU A 131 17.65 -21.02 -1.53
C LEU A 131 18.93 -21.58 -2.18
N LEU A 132 19.44 -20.92 -3.21
CA LEU A 132 20.66 -21.34 -3.91
C LEU A 132 21.92 -21.15 -3.08
N SER A 133 21.98 -20.14 -2.21
CA SER A 133 23.13 -19.87 -1.34
C SER A 133 23.12 -20.68 -0.04
N GLY A 134 22.14 -21.56 0.16
CA GLY A 134 22.01 -22.36 1.38
C GLY A 134 21.83 -21.51 2.65
N GLY A 135 21.27 -20.31 2.51
CA GLY A 135 21.00 -19.40 3.63
C GLY A 135 22.22 -18.69 4.25
N LYS A 136 23.45 -18.89 3.74
CA LYS A 136 24.65 -18.25 4.29
C LYS A 136 24.95 -16.92 3.57
N GLY A 137 25.18 -15.84 4.35
CA GLY A 137 25.83 -14.62 3.86
C GLY A 137 24.97 -13.59 3.10
N LEU A 138 23.65 -13.60 3.26
CA LEU A 138 22.75 -12.60 2.66
C LEU A 138 22.17 -11.68 3.75
N ALA A 139 23.01 -10.92 4.44
CA ALA A 139 22.60 -9.87 5.38
C ALA A 139 22.94 -8.51 4.78
#